data_AF-A0AAX3WM72-F1
#
_entry.id   AF-A0AAX3WM72-F1
#
_cell.length_a   1.000
_cell.length_b   1.000
_cell.length_c   1.000
_cell.angle_alpha   90.00
_cell.angle_beta   90.00
_cell.angle_gamma   90.00
#
_symmetry.space_group_name_H-M   'P 1'
#
loop_
_entity.id
_entity.type
_entity.pdbx_description
1 polymer ?
#
loop_
_entity_poly.entity_id
_entity_poly.type
_entity_poly.pdbx_seq_one_letter_code
_entity_poly.pdbx_strand_id
1 'polypeptide(L)'
;MADRTPEQQAFADLFLALGIRLPLRVGGLLGREIRDGDGHTLFIVLPTGSQSDDRARALAIVSAVNAATGTPDHEAAPLPVLRPLTADVIRAVENPFDPEHLIAIAKAARTTPRADAAE
;
A
#
# COMPACT_ATOMS: atom_id res chain seq x y z
N MET A 1 4.54 -16.22 6.65
CA MET A 1 3.92 -15.38 5.59
C MET A 1 3.67 -16.30 4.43
N ALA A 2 2.47 -16.30 3.82
CA ALA A 2 2.33 -16.93 2.52
C ALA A 2 3.30 -16.23 1.58
N ASP A 3 4.18 -16.98 0.92
CA ASP A 3 5.15 -16.40 0.01
C ASP A 3 4.38 -15.77 -1.16
N ARG A 4 4.51 -14.45 -1.29
CA ARG A 4 3.96 -13.71 -2.42
C ARG A 4 4.59 -14.26 -3.70
N THR A 5 3.81 -14.37 -4.78
CA THR A 5 4.41 -14.58 -6.10
C THR A 5 5.29 -13.38 -6.48
N PRO A 6 6.25 -13.54 -7.42
CA PRO A 6 7.06 -12.42 -7.90
C PRO A 6 6.21 -11.23 -8.38
N GLU A 7 5.07 -11.48 -9.02
CA GLU A 7 4.13 -10.48 -9.50
C GLU A 7 3.44 -9.76 -8.34
N GLN A 8 2.95 -10.51 -7.35
CA GLN A 8 2.36 -9.94 -6.13
C GLN A 8 3.37 -9.09 -5.37
N GLN A 9 4.63 -9.52 -5.34
CA GLN A 9 5.70 -8.78 -4.68
C GLN A 9 6.06 -7.51 -5.46
N ALA A 10 6.17 -7.57 -6.79
CA ALA A 10 6.39 -6.38 -7.62
C ALA A 10 5.25 -5.37 -7.47
N PHE A 11 4.00 -5.84 -7.39
CA PHE A 11 2.87 -4.95 -7.16
C PHE A 11 2.89 -4.37 -5.75
N ALA A 12 3.22 -5.15 -4.71
CA ALA A 12 3.39 -4.62 -3.36
C ALA A 12 4.52 -3.56 -3.27
N ASP A 13 5.56 -3.68 -4.09
CA ASP A 13 6.65 -2.70 -4.17
C ASP A 13 6.20 -1.38 -4.76
N LEU A 14 5.32 -1.40 -5.76
CA LEU A 14 4.74 -0.20 -6.31
C LEU A 14 3.98 0.59 -5.22
N PHE A 15 3.20 -0.09 -4.38
CA PHE A 15 2.52 0.57 -3.26
C PHE A 15 3.51 1.16 -2.25
N LEU A 16 4.56 0.40 -1.88
CA LEU A 16 5.61 0.90 -1.00
C LEU A 16 6.33 2.12 -1.61
N ALA A 17 6.58 2.10 -2.91
CA ALA A 17 7.24 3.18 -3.62
C ALA A 17 6.41 4.46 -3.59
N LEU A 18 5.09 4.35 -3.62
CA LEU A 18 4.14 5.46 -3.46
C LEU A 18 3.93 5.87 -1.99
N GLY A 19 4.65 5.24 -1.06
CA GLY A 19 4.52 5.47 0.37
C GLY A 19 3.29 4.85 1.02
N ILE A 20 2.59 3.95 0.32
CA ILE A 20 1.37 3.30 0.79
C ILE A 20 1.71 2.00 1.50
N ARG A 21 1.29 1.87 2.76
CA ARG A 21 1.43 0.61 3.50
C ARG A 21 0.28 -0.35 3.23
N LEU A 22 0.63 -1.60 2.94
CA LEU A 22 -0.33 -2.71 2.82
C LEU A 22 -0.46 -3.47 4.15
N PRO A 23 -1.59 -4.13 4.42
CA PRO A 23 -2.80 -4.19 3.62
C PRO A 23 -3.59 -2.88 3.72
N LEU A 24 -4.39 -2.63 2.70
CA LEU A 24 -5.40 -1.58 2.75
C LEU A 24 -6.54 -2.02 3.68
N ARG A 25 -7.23 -1.04 4.26
CA ARG A 25 -8.40 -1.23 5.13
C ARG A 25 -9.51 -0.27 4.74
N VAL A 26 -10.75 -0.68 4.95
CA VAL A 26 -11.88 0.27 4.96
C VAL A 26 -11.95 0.93 6.32
N GLY A 27 -12.05 2.26 6.36
CA GLY A 27 -12.07 3.02 7.59
C GLY A 27 -12.90 4.30 7.48
N GLY A 28 -12.62 5.24 8.39
CA GLY A 28 -13.33 6.51 8.47
C GLY A 28 -14.61 6.46 9.28
N LEU A 29 -15.11 7.65 9.62
CA LEU A 29 -16.32 7.82 10.44
C LEU A 29 -17.54 7.12 9.82
N LEU A 30 -17.58 7.03 8.49
CA LEU A 30 -18.70 6.45 7.74
C LEU A 30 -18.35 5.14 7.01
N GLY A 31 -17.15 4.59 7.21
CA GLY A 31 -16.76 3.32 6.59
C GLY A 31 -16.64 3.38 5.06
N ARG A 32 -16.28 4.53 4.51
CA ARG A 32 -16.17 4.80 3.06
C ARG A 32 -14.77 5.23 2.63
N GLU A 33 -13.84 5.30 3.58
CA GLU A 33 -12.46 5.68 3.32
C GLU A 33 -11.64 4.41 3.09
N ILE A 34 -10.71 4.48 2.14
CA ILE A 34 -9.66 3.48 1.99
C ILE A 34 -8.44 4.02 2.72
N ARG A 35 -7.96 3.25 3.69
CA ARG A 35 -6.80 3.58 4.52
C ARG A 35 -5.66 2.61 4.27
N ASP A 36 -4.44 3.11 4.38
CA ASP A 36 -3.26 2.27 4.37
C ASP A 36 -3.06 1.54 5.72
N GLY A 37 -2.04 0.69 5.78
CA GLY A 37 -1.68 -0.07 6.98
C GLY A 37 -1.24 0.79 8.17
N ASP A 38 -0.84 2.04 7.96
CA ASP A 38 -0.48 3.01 9.01
C ASP A 38 -1.70 3.85 9.46
N GLY A 39 -2.84 3.72 8.76
CA GLY A 39 -4.08 4.41 9.06
C GLY A 39 -4.28 5.73 8.31
N HIS A 40 -3.39 6.09 7.38
CA HIS A 40 -3.55 7.26 6.53
C HIS A 40 -4.69 7.06 5.54
N THR A 41 -5.47 8.12 5.28
CA THR A 41 -6.55 8.07 4.29
C THR A 41 -6.00 8.29 2.89
N LEU A 42 -6.16 7.30 2.02
CA LEU A 42 -5.71 7.34 0.62
C LEU A 42 -6.80 7.87 -0.32
N PHE A 43 -8.01 7.33 -0.16
CA PHE A 43 -9.17 7.68 -0.97
C PHE A 43 -10.39 7.87 -0.09
N ILE A 44 -11.22 8.83 -0.47
CA ILE A 44 -12.57 8.99 0.04
C ILE A 44 -13.50 8.55 -1.10
N VAL A 45 -14.28 7.49 -0.90
CA VAL A 45 -15.32 7.15 -1.87
C VAL A 45 -16.33 8.30 -1.89
N LEU A 46 -16.44 8.98 -3.03
CA LEU A 46 -17.38 10.08 -3.21
C LEU A 46 -18.81 9.57 -2.96
N PRO A 47 -19.61 10.23 -2.10
CA PRO A 47 -20.91 9.72 -1.73
C PRO A 47 -21.82 9.59 -2.95
N THR A 48 -22.32 8.37 -3.22
CA THR A 48 -23.22 8.14 -4.36
C THR A 48 -24.70 8.10 -3.97
N GLY A 49 -25.00 8.45 -2.71
CA GLY A 49 -26.36 8.51 -2.15
C GLY A 49 -26.73 7.33 -1.24
N SER A 50 -25.87 6.31 -1.15
CA SER A 50 -26.06 5.13 -0.29
C SER A 50 -24.76 4.77 0.41
N GLN A 51 -24.73 4.93 1.74
CA GLN A 51 -23.55 4.61 2.55
C GLN A 51 -23.19 3.12 2.47
N SER A 52 -24.19 2.24 2.36
CA SER A 52 -23.98 0.80 2.22
C SER A 52 -23.25 0.47 0.92
N ASP A 53 -23.66 1.08 -0.18
CA ASP A 53 -23.04 0.86 -1.49
C ASP A 53 -21.63 1.45 -1.55
N ASP A 54 -21.45 2.65 -0.98
CA ASP A 54 -20.14 3.28 -0.89
C ASP A 54 -19.16 2.42 -0.06
N ARG A 55 -19.62 1.84 1.04
CA ARG A 55 -18.84 0.88 1.86
C ARG A 55 -18.55 -0.41 1.09
N ALA A 56 -19.53 -0.97 0.39
CA ALA A 56 -19.34 -2.19 -0.41
C ALA A 56 -18.30 -1.99 -1.52
N ARG A 57 -18.31 -0.81 -2.17
CA ARG A 57 -17.28 -0.42 -3.16
C ARG A 57 -15.90 -0.29 -2.52
N ALA A 58 -15.79 0.37 -1.37
CA ALA A 58 -14.52 0.47 -0.64
C ALA A 58 -13.98 -0.91 -0.26
N LEU A 59 -14.84 -1.81 0.23
CA LEU A 59 -14.48 -3.19 0.55
C LEU A 59 -14.00 -3.96 -0.69
N ALA A 60 -14.71 -3.84 -1.81
CA ALA A 60 -14.34 -4.51 -3.05
C ALA A 60 -12.95 -4.07 -3.55
N ILE A 61 -12.66 -2.76 -3.52
CA ILE A 61 -11.36 -2.21 -3.92
C ILE A 61 -10.25 -2.72 -2.99
N VAL A 62 -10.47 -2.63 -1.66
CA VAL A 62 -9.51 -3.08 -0.66
C VAL A 62 -9.21 -4.57 -0.82
N SER A 63 -10.24 -5.41 -0.96
CA SER A 63 -10.08 -6.85 -1.15
C SER A 63 -9.33 -7.18 -2.43
N ALA A 64 -9.63 -6.49 -3.55
CA ALA A 64 -8.95 -6.71 -4.82
C ALA A 64 -7.46 -6.35 -4.75
N VAL A 65 -7.13 -5.18 -4.19
CA VAL A 65 -5.73 -4.76 -4.00
C VAL A 65 -4.99 -5.73 -3.10
N ASN A 66 -5.56 -6.04 -1.93
CA ASN A 66 -4.94 -6.93 -0.96
C ASN A 66 -4.70 -8.35 -1.53
N ALA A 67 -5.62 -8.87 -2.35
CA ALA A 67 -5.42 -10.14 -3.05
C ALA A 67 -4.30 -10.04 -4.10
N ALA A 68 -4.31 -8.96 -4.90
CA ALA A 68 -3.29 -8.71 -5.92
C ALA A 68 -1.88 -8.50 -5.33
N THR A 69 -1.78 -8.04 -4.08
CA THR A 69 -0.49 -7.86 -3.37
C THR A 69 -0.15 -9.01 -2.43
N GLY A 70 -0.91 -10.11 -2.44
CA GLY A 70 -0.69 -11.27 -1.57
C GLY A 70 -0.76 -10.95 -0.07
N THR A 71 -1.61 -10.00 0.31
CA THR A 71 -1.93 -9.64 1.70
C THR A 71 -3.43 -9.82 2.00
N PRO A 72 -4.01 -11.01 1.76
CA PRO A 72 -5.46 -11.21 1.84
C PRO A 72 -5.99 -11.26 3.26
N ASP A 73 -5.16 -11.28 4.31
CA ASP A 73 -5.64 -11.40 5.70
C ASP A 73 -5.87 -10.02 6.32
N HIS A 74 -7.13 -9.59 6.36
CA HIS A 74 -7.53 -8.22 6.75
C HIS A 74 -7.77 -8.08 8.26
N GLU A 75 -7.82 -9.19 9.01
CA GLU A 75 -8.18 -9.16 10.44
C GLU A 75 -7.04 -9.56 11.40
N ALA A 76 -6.03 -10.33 10.99
CA ALA A 76 -5.29 -11.15 11.96
C ALA A 76 -3.81 -10.82 12.27
N ALA A 77 -3.11 -9.89 11.62
CA ALA A 77 -1.66 -9.76 11.87
C ALA A 77 -1.09 -8.34 11.93
N PRO A 78 -0.13 -8.07 12.85
CA PRO A 78 0.71 -6.89 12.80
C PRO A 78 1.63 -6.92 11.58
N LEU A 79 1.85 -5.75 10.99
CA LEU A 79 2.45 -5.61 9.66
C LEU A 79 3.98 -5.66 9.70
N PRO A 80 4.64 -6.24 8.68
CA PRO A 80 6.07 -6.04 8.49
C PRO A 80 6.37 -4.55 8.25
N VAL A 81 7.37 -4.03 8.98
CA VAL A 81 7.81 -2.64 8.86
C VAL A 81 8.70 -2.52 7.60
N LEU A 82 8.14 -2.00 6.51
CA LEU A 82 8.82 -1.62 5.26
C LEU A 82 8.88 -0.10 5.20
N ARG A 83 10.06 0.53 5.23
CA ARG A 83 10.11 2.00 5.22
C ARG A 83 9.49 2.56 3.91
N PRO A 84 8.47 3.44 3.99
CA PRO A 84 7.98 4.18 2.83
C PRO A 84 9.15 4.91 2.16
N LEU A 85 9.14 5.01 0.83
CA LEU A 85 10.01 5.99 0.16
C LEU A 85 9.53 7.40 0.56
N THR A 86 10.47 8.32 0.80
CA THR A 86 10.09 9.71 1.07
C THR A 86 9.57 10.36 -0.21
N ALA A 87 8.62 11.30 -0.07
CA ALA A 87 8.04 12.00 -1.22
C ALA A 87 9.11 12.67 -2.11
N ASP A 88 10.22 13.12 -1.51
CA ASP A 88 11.33 13.72 -2.24
C ASP A 88 12.09 12.71 -3.10
N VAL A 89 12.23 11.45 -2.64
CA VAL A 89 12.84 10.37 -3.42
C VAL A 89 11.98 10.03 -4.63
N ILE A 90 10.65 10.04 -4.51
CA ILE A 90 9.72 9.78 -5.62
C ILE A 90 9.74 10.92 -6.64
N ARG A 91 9.87 12.18 -6.18
CA ARG A 91 9.87 13.38 -7.04
C ARG A 91 11.19 13.64 -7.76
N ALA A 92 12.31 13.16 -7.20
CA ALA A 92 13.64 13.31 -7.81
C ALA A 92 13.85 12.37 -9.02
N VAL A 93 12.89 11.50 -9.32
CA VAL A 93 12.94 10.53 -10.40
C VAL A 93 12.67 11.20 -11.75
N GLU A 94 13.47 10.84 -12.76
CA GLU A 94 13.37 11.37 -14.14
C GLU A 94 11.98 11.11 -14.78
N ASN A 95 11.32 10.02 -14.36
CA ASN A 95 9.93 9.71 -14.73
C ASN A 95 9.14 9.23 -13.49
N PRO A 96 8.57 10.15 -12.69
CA PRO A 96 8.06 9.86 -11.34
C PRO A 96 6.79 9.00 -11.31
N PHE A 97 6.19 8.73 -12.47
CA PHE A 97 4.98 7.92 -12.61
C PHE A 97 5.20 6.62 -13.39
N ASP A 98 6.44 6.31 -13.79
CA ASP A 98 6.75 5.03 -14.44
C ASP A 98 6.70 3.90 -13.39
N PRO A 99 5.76 2.94 -13.52
CA PRO A 99 5.61 1.86 -12.55
C PRO A 99 6.87 1.00 -12.40
N GLU A 100 7.58 0.72 -13.50
CA GLU A 100 8.78 -0.13 -13.47
C GLU A 100 9.91 0.53 -12.69
N HIS A 101 10.06 1.84 -12.84
CA HIS A 101 11.06 2.62 -12.12
C HIS A 101 10.76 2.70 -10.61
N LEU A 102 9.50 2.96 -10.25
CA LEU A 102 9.06 2.99 -8.84
C LEU A 102 9.27 1.64 -8.15
N ILE A 103 8.95 0.54 -8.84
CA ILE A 103 9.20 -0.83 -8.35
C ILE A 103 10.69 -1.06 -8.11
N ALA A 104 11.57 -0.62 -9.03
CA ALA A 104 13.01 -0.78 -8.88
C ALA A 104 13.55 -0.06 -7.63
N ILE A 105 13.07 1.15 -7.33
CA ILE A 105 13.47 1.90 -6.13
C ILE A 105 13.00 1.18 -4.87
N ALA A 106 11.75 0.73 -4.82
CA ALA A 106 11.23 -0.01 -3.67
C ALA A 106 11.95 -1.34 -3.43
N LYS A 107 12.35 -2.06 -4.50
CA LYS A 107 13.20 -3.26 -4.38
C LYS A 107 14.55 -2.93 -3.74
N ALA A 108 15.20 -1.85 -4.16
CA ALA A 108 16.47 -1.40 -3.57
C ALA A 108 16.32 -0.98 -2.09
N ALA A 109 15.23 -0.30 -1.74
CA ALA A 109 14.95 0.10 -0.36
C ALA A 109 14.75 -1.11 0.59
N ARG A 110 14.28 -2.25 0.06
CA ARG A 110 14.13 -3.49 0.84
C ARG A 110 15.43 -4.26 1.04
N THR A 111 16.40 -4.13 0.13
CA THR A 111 17.68 -4.83 0.21
C THR A 111 18.78 -4.04 0.93
N THR A 112 18.61 -2.72 1.10
CA THR A 112 19.62 -1.85 1.71
C THR A 112 19.64 -2.02 3.24
N PRO A 113 20.76 -2.46 3.84
CA PRO A 113 20.90 -2.55 5.30
C PRO A 113 20.90 -1.16 5.94
N ARG A 114 20.35 -1.07 7.16
CA ARG A 114 20.25 0.15 7.96
C ARG A 114 21.64 0.72 8.28
N ALA A 115 21.90 1.98 7.93
CA ALA A 115 23.11 2.71 8.38
C ALA A 115 23.10 2.90 9.92
N ASP A 116 21.93 3.10 10.52
CA ASP A 116 21.76 3.27 11.98
C ASP A 116 21.65 1.94 12.76
N ALA A 117 22.18 0.83 12.23
CA ALA A 117 22.22 -0.47 12.92
C ALA A 117 23.65 -0.90 13.27
N ALA A 118 24.63 -0.03 12.99
CA ALA A 118 26.03 -0.23 13.29
C ALA A 118 26.52 0.56 14.53
N GLU A 119 25.60 1.07 15.36
CA GLU A 119 25.92 1.74 16.63
C GLU A 119 25.07 1.22 17.78
#